data_AF-A0A350EU65-F1
#
_entry.id   AF-A0A350EU65-F1
#
_cell.length_a   1.000
_cell.length_b   1.000
_cell.length_c   1.000
_cell.angle_alpha   90.00
_cell.angle_beta   90.00
_cell.angle_gamma   90.00
#
_symmetry.space_group_name_H-M   'P 1'
#
loop_
_entity.id
_entity.type
_entity.pdbx_description
1 polymer ?
#
loop_
_entity_poly.entity_id
_entity_poly.type
_entity_poly.pdbx_seq_one_letter_code
_entity_poly.pdbx_strand_id
1 'polypeptide(L)'
;VSNITVEFDLSRDIELAAQDVRDRIARARALLPQDIEEPIIAKQDANAQEVMWIALFSDRYDTLQLTDLGEREFKDRLQTIPGVGGVNFGGEKRQAIRIRLDAAKLAAHEATPADVRRVLAADSVELPSGKLENLDREMSVRAFGKLSRPEQFEELILTYRNGAPVRLRDVALIEYGVEDERTIARYNRRPAFG
;
A
#
# COMPACT_ATOMS: atom_id res chain seq x y z
N VAL A 1 -3.65 11.69 4.20
CA VAL A 1 -2.96 11.27 5.45
C VAL A 1 -3.34 12.25 6.54
N SER A 2 -3.62 11.78 7.76
CA SER A 2 -3.90 12.61 8.92
C SER A 2 -3.04 12.12 10.08
N ASN A 3 -2.29 13.02 10.72
CA ASN A 3 -1.42 12.72 11.84
C ASN A 3 -1.94 13.49 13.06
N ILE A 4 -2.06 12.81 14.21
CA ILE A 4 -2.50 13.40 15.47
C ILE A 4 -1.46 13.07 16.53
N THR A 5 -0.79 14.08 17.06
CA THR A 5 0.15 13.96 18.18
C THR A 5 -0.60 14.20 19.49
N VAL A 6 -0.32 13.39 20.51
CA VAL A 6 -0.88 13.53 21.85
C VAL A 6 0.28 13.59 22.84
N GLU A 7 0.38 14.70 23.56
CA GLU A 7 1.42 14.94 24.56
C GLU A 7 0.89 14.60 25.96
N PHE A 8 1.78 14.13 26.84
CA PHE A 8 1.47 13.72 28.21
C PHE A 8 2.50 14.31 29.18
N ASP A 9 2.07 14.55 30.42
CA ASP A 9 2.98 14.94 31.51
C ASP A 9 4.06 13.86 31.75
N LEU A 10 5.29 14.28 32.04
CA LEU A 10 6.46 13.41 32.24
C LEU A 10 6.28 12.34 33.35
N SER A 11 5.34 12.56 34.28
CA SER A 11 5.00 11.59 35.35
C SER A 11 3.96 10.55 34.93
N ARG A 12 3.43 10.61 33.71
CA ARG A 12 2.44 9.65 33.20
C ARG A 12 3.15 8.41 32.67
N ASP A 13 2.72 7.23 33.14
CA ASP A 13 3.13 5.96 32.55
C ASP A 13 2.69 5.87 31.08
N ILE A 14 3.65 5.64 30.18
CA ILE A 14 3.42 5.65 28.73
C ILE A 14 2.70 4.39 28.22
N GLU A 15 2.75 3.28 28.95
CA GLU A 15 1.96 2.09 28.62
C GLU A 15 0.48 2.35 28.89
N LEU A 16 0.17 2.86 30.10
CA LEU A 16 -1.19 3.23 30.48
C LEU A 16 -1.76 4.32 29.56
N ALA A 17 -0.96 5.35 29.22
CA ALA A 17 -1.36 6.37 28.27
C ALA A 17 -1.67 5.81 26.88
N ALA A 18 -0.82 4.93 26.33
CA ALA A 18 -1.06 4.28 25.05
C ALA A 18 -2.29 3.36 25.07
N GLN A 19 -2.59 2.75 26.23
CA GLN A 19 -3.78 1.94 26.44
C GLN A 19 -5.05 2.80 26.47
N ASP A 20 -5.05 3.92 27.20
CA ASP A 20 -6.16 4.90 27.21
C ASP A 20 -6.47 5.44 25.81
N VAL A 21 -5.44 5.77 25.03
CA VAL A 21 -5.59 6.25 23.64
C VAL A 21 -6.23 5.17 22.76
N ARG A 22 -5.78 3.92 22.88
CA ARG A 22 -6.36 2.78 22.13
C ARG A 22 -7.84 2.58 22.45
N ASP A 23 -8.20 2.65 23.73
CA ASP A 23 -9.58 2.52 24.19
C ASP A 23 -10.47 3.68 23.70
N ARG A 24 -9.93 4.90 23.63
CA ARG A 24 -10.63 6.08 23.09
C ARG A 24 -10.87 5.95 21.58
N ILE A 25 -9.84 5.50 20.84
CA ILE A 25 -9.92 5.24 19.40
C ILE A 25 -10.93 4.13 19.09
N ALA A 26 -10.89 3.01 19.81
CA ALA A 26 -11.83 1.90 19.63
C ALA A 26 -13.30 2.35 19.80
N ARG A 27 -13.58 3.22 20.76
CA ARG A 27 -14.93 3.84 20.92
C ARG A 27 -15.28 4.81 19.78
N ALA A 28 -14.31 5.55 19.26
CA ALA A 28 -14.52 6.45 18.13
C ALA A 28 -14.66 5.72 16.79
N ARG A 29 -14.20 4.46 16.67
CA ARG A 29 -14.18 3.69 15.41
C ARG A 29 -15.54 3.58 14.71
N ALA A 30 -16.64 3.54 15.48
CA ALA A 30 -18.01 3.50 14.98
C ALA A 30 -18.50 4.83 14.37
N LEU A 31 -17.80 5.94 14.64
CA LEU A 31 -18.06 7.27 14.06
C LEU A 31 -17.20 7.54 12.81
N LEU A 32 -16.24 6.65 12.51
CA LEU A 32 -15.32 6.78 11.39
C LEU A 32 -15.87 6.01 10.18
N PRO A 33 -15.59 6.45 8.94
CA PRO A 33 -15.98 5.74 7.73
C PRO A 33 -15.52 4.27 7.72
N GLN A 34 -16.25 3.40 7.02
CA GLN A 34 -15.93 1.96 6.98
C GLN A 34 -14.65 1.67 6.18
N ASP A 35 -14.29 2.55 5.26
CA ASP A 35 -13.11 2.48 4.39
C ASP A 35 -11.84 3.07 5.02
N ILE A 36 -11.88 3.59 6.27
CA ILE A 36 -10.63 4.03 6.92
C ILE A 36 -9.73 2.85 7.27
N GLU A 37 -8.43 3.12 7.18
CA GLU A 37 -7.39 2.26 7.73
C GLU A 37 -7.43 2.30 9.26
N GLU A 38 -7.12 1.17 9.92
CA GLU A 38 -7.05 1.16 11.38
C GLU A 38 -5.87 2.03 11.84
N PRO A 39 -6.09 3.05 12.69
CA PRO A 39 -5.05 4.02 13.03
C PRO A 39 -3.93 3.37 13.85
N ILE A 40 -2.70 3.57 13.39
CA ILE A 40 -1.50 3.04 14.05
C ILE A 40 -1.16 3.92 15.26
N ILE A 41 -1.22 3.32 16.46
CA ILE A 41 -0.82 3.97 17.71
C ILE A 41 0.66 3.65 17.97
N ALA A 42 1.55 4.53 17.51
CA ALA A 42 2.97 4.47 17.83
C ALA A 42 3.27 5.34 19.06
N LYS A 43 4.17 4.87 19.94
CA LYS A 43 4.83 5.75 20.90
C LYS A 43 5.88 6.54 20.12
N GLN A 44 5.67 7.85 19.94
CA GLN A 44 6.76 8.72 19.51
C GLN A 44 7.63 9.04 20.72
N ASP A 45 8.88 8.60 20.67
CA ASP A 45 9.93 9.24 21.47
C ASP A 45 10.33 10.52 20.73
N ALA A 46 10.09 11.68 21.34
CA ALA A 46 10.46 12.97 20.78
C ALA A 46 11.99 13.15 20.60
N ASN A 47 12.79 12.27 21.22
CA ASN A 47 14.24 12.23 21.10
C ASN A 47 14.74 11.21 20.05
N ALA A 48 13.86 10.46 19.39
CA ALA A 48 14.21 9.57 18.28
C ALA A 48 14.52 10.37 16.99
N GLN A 49 15.59 11.17 17.04
CA GLN A 49 16.12 11.88 15.89
C GLN A 49 16.86 10.92 14.96
N GLU A 50 16.65 11.05 13.64
CA GLU A 50 17.39 10.29 12.64
C GLU A 50 18.86 10.69 12.65
N VAL A 51 19.71 9.86 13.28
CA VAL A 51 21.16 10.09 13.42
C VAL A 51 21.93 9.98 12.09
N MET A 52 21.35 9.37 11.07
CA MET A 52 21.98 9.14 9.76
C MET A 52 20.93 8.99 8.65
N TRP A 53 21.23 9.54 7.48
CA TRP A 53 20.47 9.36 6.23
C TRP A 53 21.39 8.73 5.17
N ILE A 54 20.92 7.71 4.45
CA ILE A 54 21.74 6.95 3.49
C ILE A 54 21.03 6.89 2.13
N ALA A 55 21.35 7.82 1.24
CA ALA A 55 20.79 7.83 -0.11
C ALA A 55 21.42 6.77 -1.01
N LEU A 56 20.61 5.82 -1.46
CA LEU A 56 20.94 4.80 -2.46
C LEU A 56 20.51 5.29 -3.85
N PHE A 57 21.42 5.17 -4.81
CA PHE A 57 21.20 5.45 -6.23
C PHE A 57 22.04 4.49 -7.07
N SER A 58 21.62 4.24 -8.30
CA SER A 58 22.34 3.41 -9.25
C SER A 58 22.11 3.90 -10.67
N ASP A 59 23.11 3.74 -11.53
CA ASP A 59 22.98 3.96 -12.97
C ASP A 59 22.55 2.65 -13.71
N ARG A 60 22.38 1.54 -12.97
CA ARG A 60 21.95 0.21 -13.48
C ARG A 60 20.58 -0.22 -12.96
N TYR A 61 20.26 0.08 -11.70
CA TYR A 61 19.01 -0.32 -11.05
C TYR A 61 18.03 0.86 -10.97
N ASP A 62 16.75 0.59 -11.22
CA ASP A 62 15.69 1.59 -11.01
C ASP A 62 15.31 1.73 -9.52
N THR A 63 14.47 2.72 -9.19
CA THR A 63 14.06 2.99 -7.80
C THR A 63 13.26 1.85 -7.17
N LEU A 64 12.54 1.05 -7.96
CA LEU A 64 11.77 -0.11 -7.47
C LEU A 64 12.74 -1.23 -7.07
N GLN A 65 13.73 -1.52 -7.91
CA GLN A 65 14.79 -2.49 -7.62
C GLN A 65 15.68 -2.06 -6.44
N LEU A 66 15.96 -0.75 -6.31
CA LEU A 66 16.68 -0.21 -5.16
C LEU A 66 15.86 -0.27 -3.86
N THR A 67 14.54 -0.11 -3.94
CA THR A 67 13.63 -0.29 -2.79
C THR A 67 13.67 -1.74 -2.31
N ASP A 68 13.49 -2.71 -3.21
CA ASP A 68 13.52 -4.15 -2.87
C ASP A 68 14.87 -4.58 -2.28
N LEU A 69 15.99 -4.07 -2.84
CA LEU A 69 17.33 -4.28 -2.28
C LEU A 69 17.47 -3.68 -0.86
N GLY A 70 16.97 -2.46 -0.66
CA GLY A 70 17.00 -1.79 0.63
C GLY A 70 16.21 -2.52 1.71
N GLU A 71 14.98 -2.90 1.39
CA GLU A 71 14.10 -3.63 2.30
C GLU A 71 14.64 -5.01 2.66
N ARG A 72 15.13 -5.79 1.69
CA ARG A 72 15.56 -7.19 1.92
C ARG A 72 16.98 -7.34 2.46
N GLU A 73 17.94 -6.55 1.97
CA GLU A 73 19.36 -6.76 2.25
C GLU A 73 19.93 -5.76 3.26
N PHE A 74 19.40 -4.53 3.32
CA PHE A 74 19.95 -3.48 4.18
C PHE A 74 19.15 -3.27 5.47
N LYS A 75 17.81 -3.33 5.42
CA LYS A 75 16.96 -3.14 6.62
C LYS A 75 17.36 -4.09 7.74
N ASP A 76 17.26 -5.39 7.49
CA ASP A 76 17.51 -6.43 8.47
C ASP A 76 18.95 -6.37 9.01
N ARG A 77 19.93 -6.14 8.13
CA ARG A 77 21.34 -5.99 8.53
C ARG A 77 21.58 -4.79 9.42
N LEU A 78 21.06 -3.61 9.06
CA LEU A 78 21.20 -2.40 9.85
C LEU A 78 20.47 -2.52 11.20
N GLN A 79 19.29 -3.14 11.25
CA GLN A 79 18.55 -3.39 12.49
C GLN A 79 19.27 -4.36 13.44
N THR A 80 20.19 -5.21 12.97
CA THR A 80 21.01 -6.06 13.88
C THR A 80 22.17 -5.33 14.56
N ILE A 81 22.46 -4.07 14.20
CA ILE A 81 23.56 -3.30 14.80
C ILE A 81 23.14 -2.79 16.19
N PRO A 82 23.88 -3.08 17.27
CA PRO A 82 23.56 -2.56 18.60
C PRO A 82 23.46 -1.03 18.63
N GLY A 83 22.34 -0.51 19.11
CA GLY A 83 22.05 0.92 19.17
C GLY A 83 21.17 1.46 18.03
N VAL A 84 20.85 0.66 17.00
CA VAL A 84 19.88 1.05 15.97
C VAL A 84 18.46 0.83 16.48
N GLY A 85 17.75 1.91 16.80
CA GLY A 85 16.36 1.88 17.26
C GLY A 85 15.32 1.62 16.14
N GLY A 86 15.69 1.86 14.88
CA GLY A 86 14.82 1.66 13.73
C GLY A 86 15.50 2.04 12.41
N VAL A 87 14.94 1.57 11.29
CA VAL A 87 15.35 1.93 9.93
C VAL A 87 14.09 2.26 9.15
N ASN A 88 13.98 3.52 8.73
CA ASN A 88 12.90 4.06 7.90
C ASN A 88 13.41 4.28 6.48
N PHE A 89 12.51 4.34 5.50
CA PHE A 89 12.86 4.59 4.11
C PHE A 89 12.09 5.79 3.55
N GLY A 90 12.79 6.64 2.79
CA GLY A 90 12.23 7.72 2.00
C GLY A 90 12.24 7.39 0.51
N GLY A 91 11.16 7.74 -0.19
CA GLY A 91 11.07 7.58 -1.64
C GLY A 91 10.92 6.14 -2.14
N GLU A 92 10.57 5.21 -1.24
CA GLU A 92 10.21 3.83 -1.58
C GLU A 92 9.18 3.77 -2.72
N LYS A 93 9.42 2.85 -3.65
CA LYS A 93 8.44 2.44 -4.65
C LYS A 93 8.13 0.98 -4.42
N ARG A 94 6.95 0.69 -3.86
CA ARG A 94 6.48 -0.68 -3.66
C ARG A 94 5.91 -1.24 -4.95
N GLN A 95 6.21 -2.49 -5.25
CA GLN A 95 5.66 -3.19 -6.40
C GLN A 95 4.14 -3.37 -6.22
N ALA A 96 3.37 -3.03 -7.24
CA ALA A 96 1.93 -3.25 -7.28
C ALA A 96 1.52 -3.90 -8.60
N ILE A 97 0.38 -4.57 -8.61
CA ILE A 97 -0.27 -5.03 -9.84
C ILE A 97 -1.35 -4.01 -10.19
N ARG A 98 -1.24 -3.37 -11.36
CA ARG A 98 -2.20 -2.37 -11.81
C ARG A 98 -3.17 -3.02 -12.80
N ILE A 99 -4.47 -2.92 -12.50
CA ILE A 99 -5.57 -3.42 -13.33
C ILE A 99 -6.26 -2.20 -13.94
N ARG A 100 -5.96 -1.91 -15.22
CA ARG A 100 -6.61 -0.82 -15.98
C ARG A 100 -7.85 -1.36 -16.69
N LEU A 101 -9.03 -0.96 -16.23
CA LEU A 101 -10.31 -1.37 -16.82
C LEU A 101 -10.58 -0.63 -18.13
N ASP A 102 -10.99 -1.38 -19.16
CA ASP A 102 -11.43 -0.83 -20.44
C ASP A 102 -12.97 -0.73 -20.43
N ALA A 103 -13.48 0.50 -20.37
CA ALA A 103 -14.93 0.76 -20.28
C ALA A 103 -15.70 0.26 -21.53
N ALA A 104 -15.08 0.26 -22.71
CA ALA A 104 -15.72 -0.21 -23.94
C ALA A 104 -15.80 -1.74 -23.96
N LYS A 105 -14.73 -2.44 -23.52
CA LYS A 105 -14.74 -3.90 -23.39
C LYS A 105 -15.67 -4.36 -22.27
N LEU A 106 -15.69 -3.69 -21.12
CA LEU A 106 -16.66 -3.95 -20.04
C LEU A 106 -18.10 -3.89 -20.57
N ALA A 107 -18.46 -2.83 -21.31
CA ALA A 107 -19.77 -2.70 -21.93
C ALA A 107 -20.06 -3.80 -22.96
N ALA A 108 -19.09 -4.13 -23.84
CA ALA A 108 -19.23 -5.17 -24.86
C ALA A 108 -19.39 -6.59 -24.27
N HIS A 109 -18.84 -6.83 -23.08
CA HIS A 109 -18.97 -8.09 -22.34
C HIS A 109 -20.09 -8.05 -21.27
N GLU A 110 -20.94 -7.02 -21.25
CA GLU A 110 -22.01 -6.81 -20.26
C GLU A 110 -21.52 -6.94 -18.80
N ALA A 111 -20.27 -6.56 -18.55
CA ALA A 111 -19.60 -6.65 -17.26
C ALA A 111 -19.45 -5.26 -16.63
N THR A 112 -19.53 -5.18 -15.30
CA THR A 112 -19.42 -3.90 -14.58
C THR A 112 -18.14 -3.81 -13.76
N PRO A 113 -17.65 -2.60 -13.42
CA PRO A 113 -16.58 -2.43 -12.43
C PRO A 113 -16.94 -3.03 -11.06
N ALA A 114 -18.24 -3.15 -10.73
CA ALA A 114 -18.71 -3.80 -9.52
C ALA A 114 -18.52 -5.33 -9.57
N ASP A 115 -18.64 -5.98 -10.74
CA ASP A 115 -18.30 -7.39 -10.93
C ASP A 115 -16.81 -7.64 -10.73
N VAL A 116 -15.95 -6.78 -11.30
CA VAL A 116 -14.49 -6.85 -11.08
C VAL A 116 -14.18 -6.75 -9.59
N ARG A 117 -14.69 -5.75 -8.90
CA ARG A 117 -14.50 -5.58 -7.44
C ARG A 117 -14.99 -6.80 -6.66
N ARG A 118 -16.17 -7.35 -7.02
CA ARG A 118 -16.74 -8.55 -6.38
C ARG A 118 -15.85 -9.77 -6.54
N VAL A 119 -15.29 -10.01 -7.73
CA VAL A 119 -14.42 -11.17 -7.99
C VAL A 119 -13.06 -11.00 -7.31
N LEU A 120 -12.45 -9.82 -7.41
CA LEU A 120 -11.21 -9.53 -6.68
C LEU A 120 -11.38 -9.74 -5.17
N ALA A 121 -12.47 -9.25 -4.57
CA ALA A 121 -12.74 -9.40 -3.14
C ALA A 121 -13.18 -10.81 -2.70
N ALA A 122 -13.61 -11.66 -3.64
CA ALA A 122 -14.01 -13.03 -3.36
C ALA A 122 -12.82 -14.02 -3.46
N ASP A 123 -11.96 -13.83 -4.45
CA ASP A 123 -10.82 -14.73 -4.70
C ASP A 123 -9.56 -14.32 -3.92
N SER A 124 -9.44 -13.03 -3.61
CA SER A 124 -8.50 -12.53 -2.62
C SER A 124 -9.23 -12.24 -1.31
N VAL A 125 -9.21 -13.23 -0.42
CA VAL A 125 -9.22 -12.92 1.02
C VAL A 125 -7.97 -12.08 1.25
N GLU A 126 -8.21 -10.76 1.31
CA GLU A 126 -7.26 -9.65 1.47
C GLU A 126 -6.56 -9.16 0.15
N LEU A 127 -6.68 -7.87 -0.24
CA LEU A 127 -6.29 -7.26 -1.56
C LEU A 127 -5.42 -5.98 -1.49
N PRO A 128 -4.19 -5.84 -2.01
CA PRO A 128 -3.39 -4.61 -1.81
C PRO A 128 -4.04 -3.31 -2.29
N SER A 129 -3.70 -2.20 -1.63
CA SER A 129 -4.26 -0.85 -1.82
C SER A 129 -4.09 -0.31 -3.25
N GLY A 130 -4.98 -0.71 -4.15
CA GLY A 130 -4.99 -0.30 -5.55
C GLY A 130 -5.88 0.92 -5.80
N LYS A 131 -5.35 1.94 -6.48
CA LYS A 131 -6.13 3.09 -6.95
C LYS A 131 -6.95 2.69 -8.18
N LEU A 132 -8.27 2.62 -8.04
CA LEU A 132 -9.23 2.56 -9.15
C LEU A 132 -9.54 3.99 -9.61
N GLU A 133 -8.88 4.43 -10.69
CA GLU A 133 -9.18 5.73 -11.32
C GLU A 133 -10.35 5.57 -12.30
N ASN A 134 -11.42 6.32 -12.07
CA ASN A 134 -12.53 6.51 -13.01
C ASN A 134 -12.87 8.02 -13.03
N LEU A 135 -13.22 8.56 -14.19
CA LEU A 135 -13.11 10.01 -14.50
C LEU A 135 -13.77 10.97 -13.49
N ASP A 136 -14.79 10.52 -12.75
CA ASP A 136 -15.56 11.35 -11.80
C ASP A 136 -15.44 10.93 -10.32
N ARG A 137 -14.77 9.82 -9.95
CA ARG A 137 -14.64 9.35 -8.55
C ARG A 137 -13.37 8.53 -8.27
N GLU A 138 -12.66 8.90 -7.20
CA GLU A 138 -11.63 8.08 -6.54
C GLU A 138 -12.24 7.29 -5.36
N MET A 139 -11.85 6.03 -5.16
CA MET A 139 -12.17 5.21 -3.96
C MET A 139 -11.02 4.23 -3.64
N SER A 140 -10.70 4.03 -2.36
CA SER A 140 -9.62 3.13 -1.87
C SER A 140 -10.16 1.80 -1.30
N VAL A 141 -9.49 0.67 -1.59
CA VAL A 141 -9.84 -0.70 -1.12
C VAL A 141 -8.54 -1.53 -0.91
N ARG A 142 -8.43 -2.39 0.12
CA ARG A 142 -7.12 -2.85 0.69
C ARG A 142 -7.04 -4.28 1.34
N ALA A 143 -5.81 -4.69 1.74
CA ALA A 143 -5.25 -5.91 2.42
C ALA A 143 -4.22 -6.76 1.57
N PHE A 144 -3.94 -8.08 1.71
CA PHE A 144 -2.95 -8.87 0.89
C PHE A 144 -3.24 -10.42 0.74
N GLY A 145 -3.24 -11.03 -0.47
CA GLY A 145 -3.54 -12.48 -0.63
C GLY A 145 -3.24 -13.20 -1.98
N LYS A 146 -2.78 -14.46 -1.89
CA LYS A 146 -2.59 -15.58 -2.88
C LYS A 146 -2.10 -15.34 -4.32
N LEU A 147 -2.50 -14.29 -5.01
CA LEU A 147 -2.13 -14.03 -6.42
C LEU A 147 -1.05 -12.95 -6.45
N SER A 148 0.15 -13.30 -6.90
CA SER A 148 1.33 -12.42 -6.83
C SER A 148 1.88 -12.01 -8.20
N ARG A 149 1.28 -12.50 -9.29
CA ARG A 149 1.73 -12.24 -10.66
C ARG A 149 0.55 -11.88 -11.59
N PRO A 150 0.70 -10.91 -12.52
CA PRO A 150 -0.35 -10.46 -13.43
C PRO A 150 -1.11 -11.57 -14.14
N GLU A 151 -0.42 -12.63 -14.58
CA GLU A 151 -1.02 -13.73 -15.34
C GLU A 151 -2.05 -14.52 -14.51
N GLN A 152 -1.93 -14.48 -13.18
CA GLN A 152 -2.90 -15.09 -12.27
C GLN A 152 -4.19 -14.26 -12.16
N PHE A 153 -4.09 -12.93 -12.31
CA PHE A 153 -5.25 -12.04 -12.35
C PHE A 153 -5.94 -12.08 -13.71
N GLU A 154 -5.17 -12.20 -14.80
CA GLU A 154 -5.70 -12.34 -16.18
C GLU A 154 -6.70 -13.49 -16.34
N GLU A 155 -6.46 -14.61 -15.65
CA GLU A 155 -7.29 -15.80 -15.72
C GLU A 155 -8.59 -15.72 -14.90
N LEU A 156 -8.74 -14.72 -14.01
CA LEU A 156 -9.91 -14.58 -13.13
C LEU A 156 -11.22 -14.45 -13.91
N ILE A 157 -12.20 -15.31 -13.63
CA ILE A 157 -13.52 -15.30 -14.27
C ILE A 157 -14.42 -14.29 -13.54
N LEU A 158 -14.86 -13.25 -14.24
CA LEU A 158 -15.71 -12.18 -13.70
C LEU A 158 -17.18 -12.58 -13.64
N THR A 159 -17.64 -13.19 -14.73
CA THR A 159 -19.03 -13.60 -14.96
C THR A 159 -19.09 -14.57 -16.14
N TYR A 160 -20.28 -15.13 -16.40
CA TYR A 160 -20.56 -15.90 -17.62
C TYR A 160 -21.56 -15.13 -18.49
N ARG A 161 -21.32 -15.12 -19.80
CA ARG A 161 -22.23 -14.55 -20.81
C ARG A 161 -22.33 -15.51 -21.99
N ASN A 162 -23.54 -15.81 -22.44
CA ASN A 162 -23.81 -16.72 -23.55
C ASN A 162 -23.12 -18.09 -23.46
N GLY A 163 -22.95 -18.59 -22.22
CA GLY A 163 -22.26 -19.86 -21.93
C GLY A 163 -20.73 -19.79 -21.89
N ALA A 164 -20.11 -18.66 -22.27
CA ALA A 164 -18.68 -18.44 -22.19
C ALA A 164 -18.28 -17.71 -20.88
N PRO A 165 -17.14 -18.05 -20.26
CA PRO A 165 -16.58 -17.26 -19.17
C PRO A 165 -15.98 -15.95 -19.71
N VAL A 166 -16.34 -14.83 -19.10
CA VAL A 166 -15.66 -13.53 -19.31
C VAL A 166 -14.58 -13.41 -18.24
N ARG A 167 -13.33 -13.26 -18.67
CA ARG A 167 -12.15 -13.14 -17.79
C ARG A 167 -11.69 -11.70 -17.64
N LEU A 168 -10.89 -11.43 -16.61
CA LEU A 168 -10.39 -10.08 -16.36
C LEU A 168 -9.53 -9.54 -17.52
N ARG A 169 -8.70 -10.39 -18.16
CA ARG A 169 -7.94 -10.01 -19.36
C ARG A 169 -8.79 -9.58 -20.56
N ASP A 170 -10.04 -10.04 -20.62
CA ASP A 170 -10.94 -9.72 -21.73
C ASP A 170 -11.47 -8.28 -21.61
N VAL A 171 -11.39 -7.68 -20.41
CA VAL A 171 -11.93 -6.34 -20.09
C VAL A 171 -10.93 -5.40 -19.42
N ALA A 172 -9.68 -5.82 -19.17
CA ALA A 172 -8.67 -5.04 -18.49
C ALA A 172 -7.25 -5.36 -18.98
N LEU A 173 -6.36 -4.37 -18.89
CA LEU A 173 -4.90 -4.58 -18.96
C LEU A 173 -4.37 -4.77 -17.54
N ILE A 174 -3.63 -5.86 -17.30
CA ILE A 174 -2.98 -6.12 -16.02
C ILE A 174 -1.47 -6.09 -16.21
N GLU A 175 -0.78 -5.25 -15.44
CA GLU A 175 0.67 -5.08 -15.54
C GLU A 175 1.31 -4.89 -14.16
N TYR A 176 2.62 -5.17 -14.05
CA TYR A 176 3.40 -4.70 -12.92
C TYR A 176 3.56 -3.18 -12.99
N GLY A 177 3.38 -2.52 -11.85
CA GLY A 177 3.62 -1.10 -11.67
C GLY A 177 4.06 -0.81 -10.23
N VAL A 178 3.83 0.42 -9.78
CA VAL A 178 4.15 0.86 -8.41
C VAL A 178 2.91 1.34 -7.68
N GLU A 179 2.86 1.16 -6.35
CA GLU A 179 1.70 1.54 -5.51
C GLU A 179 1.39 3.05 -5.60
N ASP A 180 2.43 3.90 -5.61
CA ASP A 180 2.29 5.32 -5.92
C ASP A 180 3.34 5.82 -6.92
N GLU A 181 2.86 6.43 -8.01
CA GLU A 181 3.69 7.10 -9.02
C GLU A 181 4.02 8.54 -8.63
N ARG A 182 3.23 9.16 -7.73
CA ARG A 182 3.34 10.57 -7.34
C ARG A 182 4.51 10.82 -6.38
N THR A 183 4.99 9.79 -5.66
CA THR A 183 6.15 9.87 -4.76
C THR A 183 7.45 9.74 -5.56
N ILE A 184 8.33 10.75 -5.42
CA ILE A 184 9.67 10.76 -6.04
C ILE A 184 10.67 11.40 -5.07
N ALA A 185 11.57 10.59 -4.49
CA ALA A 185 12.76 11.12 -3.83
C ALA A 185 13.90 11.30 -4.85
N ARG A 186 14.77 12.28 -4.60
CA ARG A 186 15.94 12.57 -5.45
C ARG A 186 17.13 12.97 -4.60
N TYR A 187 18.30 12.44 -4.95
CA TYR A 187 19.60 12.86 -4.40
C TYR A 187 20.52 13.29 -5.56
N ASN A 188 21.16 14.45 -5.45
CA ASN A 188 21.97 15.06 -6.52
C ASN A 188 21.25 15.06 -7.90
N ARG A 189 19.97 15.44 -7.90
CA ARG A 189 19.04 15.48 -9.06
C ARG A 189 18.72 14.12 -9.72
N ARG A 190 19.32 13.01 -9.28
CA ARG A 190 18.97 11.65 -9.73
C ARG A 190 17.85 11.07 -8.84
N PRO A 191 16.97 10.20 -9.36
CA PRO A 191 16.08 9.39 -8.53
C PRO A 191 16.90 8.63 -7.47
N ALA A 192 16.42 8.60 -6.24
CA ALA A 192 17.08 7.96 -5.12
C ALA A 192 16.06 7.35 -4.16
N PHE A 193 16.53 6.46 -3.30
CA PHE A 193 15.79 5.79 -2.24
C PHE A 193 16.66 5.80 -0.98
N GLY A 194 16.09 5.96 0.23
CA GLY A 194 16.83 5.86 1.50
C GLY A 194 16.43 6.88 2.55
#